data_AF-A0A3G6PA34-F1
#
_entry.id   AF-A0A3G6PA34-F1
#
_cell.length_a   1.000
_cell.length_b   1.000
_cell.length_c   1.000
_cell.angle_alpha   90.00
_cell.angle_beta   90.00
_cell.angle_gamma   90.00
#
_symmetry.space_group_name_H-M   'P 1'
#
loop_
_entity.id
_entity.type
_entity.pdbx_description
1 polymer ?
#
loop_
_entity_poly.entity_id
_entity_poly.type
_entity_poly.pdbx_seq_one_letter_code
_entity_poly.pdbx_strand_id
1 'polypeptide(L)'
;MNMELIDCANHGSQPFGVVCGHLQSNGKKLGFHEQEAEEGRKPDAWCNDCHERWQLMKQSEKEREQWEEVCNFKVVCGACYEEIKEENKTANTFDLEVLTIEKLLNQLSKQEYPVILAQSFPSWLPEAYVQMMSNIATQVISIESKLLSMEDAIQVNLDRDKTDEWVFATSIAKDYWTFDIEQNIMYYEQIEEHFVPKKMNIHFNQWLQLCFLLQKLDHVQEKYLITIALQEALQESLYIINPSLVDHFKNII
;
A
#
# COMPACT_ATOMS: atom_id res chain seq x y z
N MET A 1 -11.54 -6.27 48.93
CA MET A 1 -10.45 -6.26 47.93
C MET A 1 -10.57 -4.94 47.20
N ASN A 2 -9.54 -4.08 47.25
CA ASN A 2 -9.64 -2.71 46.77
C ASN A 2 -9.58 -2.68 45.24
N MET A 3 -10.56 -2.03 44.61
CA MET A 3 -10.53 -1.69 43.19
C MET A 3 -9.38 -0.71 42.96
N GLU A 4 -8.44 -1.04 42.10
CA GLU A 4 -7.38 -0.10 41.69
C GLU A 4 -7.98 0.91 40.70
N LEU A 5 -8.03 2.16 41.14
CA LEU A 5 -8.60 3.26 40.36
C LEU A 5 -7.46 4.14 39.85
N ILE A 6 -7.60 4.65 38.64
CA ILE A 6 -6.74 5.70 38.10
C ILE A 6 -7.55 6.99 37.91
N ASP A 7 -6.90 8.12 38.11
CA ASP A 7 -7.51 9.43 37.89
C ASP A 7 -7.23 9.91 36.46
N CYS A 8 -8.30 10.00 35.66
CA CYS A 8 -8.24 10.46 34.29
C CYS A 8 -8.58 11.94 34.22
N ALA A 9 -7.76 12.74 33.55
CA ALA A 9 -8.03 14.16 33.34
C ALA A 9 -9.39 14.45 32.69
N ASN A 10 -9.93 13.51 31.89
CA ASN A 10 -11.20 13.68 31.19
C ASN A 10 -12.39 13.04 31.91
N HIS A 11 -12.17 11.92 32.62
CA HIS A 11 -13.25 11.06 33.13
C HIS A 11 -13.21 10.82 34.65
N GLY A 12 -12.25 11.44 35.35
CA GLY A 12 -12.03 11.28 36.78
C GLY A 12 -11.59 9.87 37.18
N SER A 13 -11.85 9.53 38.45
CA SER A 13 -11.47 8.25 39.05
C SER A 13 -12.30 7.09 38.49
N GLN A 14 -11.66 6.15 37.80
CA GLN A 14 -12.28 4.96 37.20
C GLN A 14 -11.40 3.72 37.40
N PRO A 15 -11.96 2.49 37.34
CA PRO A 15 -11.15 1.29 37.17
C PRO A 15 -10.26 1.43 35.94
N PHE A 16 -9.03 0.93 35.99
CA PHE A 16 -8.13 1.01 34.85
C PHE A 16 -8.33 -0.16 33.88
N GLY A 17 -7.85 0.04 32.66
CA GLY A 17 -7.59 -1.00 31.66
C GLY A 17 -6.23 -0.79 31.04
N VAL A 18 -5.74 -1.80 30.31
CA VAL A 18 -4.51 -1.68 29.54
C VAL A 18 -4.83 -1.96 28.09
N VAL A 19 -4.38 -1.09 27.19
CA VAL A 19 -4.58 -1.22 25.74
C VAL A 19 -3.25 -1.09 25.02
N CYS A 20 -3.05 -1.76 23.89
CA CYS A 20 -1.84 -1.51 23.09
C CYS A 20 -1.81 -0.04 22.63
N GLY A 21 -0.61 0.55 22.51
CA GLY A 21 -0.45 1.95 22.14
C GLY A 21 -1.09 2.29 20.78
N HIS A 22 -1.13 1.32 19.86
CA HIS A 22 -1.73 1.46 18.54
C HIS A 22 -3.21 1.84 18.58
N LEU A 23 -3.97 1.32 19.53
CA LEU A 23 -5.40 1.65 19.69
C LEU A 23 -5.64 3.12 20.08
N GLN A 24 -4.63 3.82 20.59
CA GLN A 24 -4.69 5.25 20.88
C GLN A 24 -4.07 6.11 19.78
N SER A 25 -3.03 5.61 19.10
CA SER A 25 -2.23 6.42 18.19
C SER A 25 -2.59 6.27 16.71
N ASN A 26 -3.19 5.15 16.29
CA ASN A 26 -3.22 4.74 14.87
C ASN A 26 -4.61 4.83 14.21
N GLY A 27 -5.37 5.90 14.46
CA GLY A 27 -6.72 6.03 13.91
C GLY A 27 -7.72 5.04 14.55
N LYS A 28 -8.83 4.79 13.86
CA LYS A 28 -9.95 3.96 14.34
C LYS A 28 -10.12 2.72 13.46
N LYS A 29 -10.94 1.76 13.92
CA LYS A 29 -11.26 0.50 13.22
C LYS A 29 -10.08 -0.47 13.07
N LEU A 30 -9.26 -0.59 14.10
CA LEU A 30 -8.08 -1.46 14.12
C LEU A 30 -8.37 -2.90 14.56
N GLY A 31 -9.65 -3.22 14.80
CA GLY A 31 -10.04 -4.44 15.50
C GLY A 31 -9.74 -4.36 17.00
N PHE A 32 -10.41 -5.20 17.79
CA PHE A 32 -10.32 -5.15 19.25
C PHE A 32 -10.39 -6.54 19.85
N HIS A 33 -9.26 -7.02 20.35
CA HIS A 33 -9.12 -8.28 21.06
C HIS A 33 -8.95 -8.00 22.55
N GLU A 34 -9.56 -8.83 23.39
CA GLU A 34 -9.49 -8.76 24.84
C GLU A 34 -9.06 -10.12 25.39
N GLN A 35 -8.27 -10.10 26.47
CA GLN A 35 -8.11 -11.29 27.29
C GLN A 35 -9.36 -11.57 28.14
N GLU A 36 -9.34 -12.69 28.87
CA GLU A 36 -10.40 -12.99 29.84
C GLU A 36 -10.49 -11.91 30.92
N ALA A 37 -11.72 -11.59 31.33
CA ALA A 37 -11.95 -10.54 32.32
C ALA A 37 -11.43 -10.96 33.71
N GLU A 38 -10.65 -10.07 34.32
CA GLU A 38 -10.20 -10.20 35.70
C GLU A 38 -11.05 -9.30 36.60
N GLU A 39 -11.32 -9.75 37.83
CA GLU A 39 -12.07 -8.94 38.80
C GLU A 39 -11.30 -7.65 39.16
N GLY A 40 -11.99 -6.51 39.09
CA GLY A 40 -11.47 -5.23 39.59
C GLY A 40 -10.73 -4.37 38.56
N ARG A 41 -10.60 -4.81 37.30
CA ARG A 41 -10.06 -4.01 36.19
C ARG A 41 -10.70 -4.37 34.85
N LYS A 42 -10.48 -3.55 33.83
CA LYS A 42 -10.81 -3.93 32.45
C LYS A 42 -9.80 -4.96 31.94
N PRO A 43 -10.20 -5.90 31.07
CA PRO A 43 -9.26 -6.82 30.43
C PRO A 43 -8.13 -6.06 29.71
N ASP A 44 -6.97 -6.68 29.58
CA ASP A 44 -5.96 -6.16 28.65
C ASP A 44 -6.46 -6.38 27.22
N ALA A 45 -6.28 -5.36 26.39
CA ALA A 45 -6.77 -5.36 25.03
C ALA A 45 -5.73 -4.87 24.02
N TRP A 46 -5.88 -5.32 22.78
CA TRP A 46 -4.96 -5.00 21.70
C TRP A 46 -5.65 -5.06 20.33
N CYS A 47 -5.06 -4.41 19.32
CA CYS A 47 -5.58 -4.40 17.95
C CYS A 47 -5.29 -5.70 17.19
N ASN A 48 -5.85 -5.86 15.99
CA ASN A 48 -5.62 -7.05 15.15
C ASN A 48 -4.13 -7.30 14.89
N ASP A 49 -3.35 -6.27 14.59
CA ASP A 49 -1.91 -6.42 14.30
C ASP A 49 -1.15 -7.03 15.48
N CYS A 50 -1.45 -6.55 16.70
CA CYS A 50 -0.87 -7.09 17.91
C CYS A 50 -1.31 -8.54 18.11
N HIS A 51 -2.57 -8.86 17.78
CA HIS A 51 -3.10 -10.22 17.91
C HIS A 51 -2.43 -11.19 16.92
N GLU A 52 -2.33 -10.80 15.65
CA GLU A 52 -1.70 -11.61 14.60
C GLU A 52 -0.22 -11.86 14.90
N ARG A 53 0.51 -10.81 15.33
CA ARG A 53 1.90 -10.97 15.80
C ARG A 53 1.99 -11.96 16.96
N TRP A 54 1.06 -11.90 17.91
CA TRP A 54 0.99 -12.86 19.01
C TRP A 54 0.81 -14.31 18.53
N GLN A 55 -0.03 -14.54 17.51
CA GLN A 55 -0.26 -15.87 16.95
C GLN A 55 0.94 -16.44 16.19
N LEU A 56 1.80 -15.59 15.61
CA LEU A 56 2.95 -16.01 14.81
C LEU A 56 4.20 -16.36 15.64
N MET A 57 4.27 -15.94 16.90
CA MET A 57 5.41 -16.20 17.76
C MET A 57 5.35 -17.59 18.41
N LYS A 58 6.50 -18.14 18.79
CA LYS A 58 6.57 -19.41 19.54
C LYS A 58 6.22 -19.24 21.03
N GLN A 59 5.84 -18.03 21.44
CA GLN A 59 5.46 -17.65 22.80
C GLN A 59 6.55 -17.99 23.84
N SER A 60 7.82 -17.96 23.41
CA SER A 60 8.94 -17.99 24.35
C SER A 60 8.96 -16.70 25.18
N GLU A 61 9.55 -16.75 26.38
CA GLU A 61 9.66 -15.59 27.28
C GLU A 61 10.30 -14.38 26.58
N LYS A 62 11.38 -14.61 25.83
CA LYS A 62 12.07 -13.57 25.04
C LYS A 62 11.21 -12.97 23.94
N GLU A 63 10.44 -13.77 23.22
CA GLU A 63 9.54 -13.26 22.16
C GLU A 63 8.36 -12.51 22.75
N ARG A 64 7.87 -12.93 23.91
CA ARG A 64 6.83 -12.22 24.64
C ARG A 64 7.28 -10.83 25.06
N GLU A 65 8.48 -10.69 25.63
CA GLU A 65 9.06 -9.38 25.98
C GLU A 65 9.15 -8.46 24.76
N GLN A 66 9.62 -8.99 23.62
CA GLN A 66 9.69 -8.24 22.37
C GLN A 66 8.31 -7.78 21.88
N TRP A 67 7.29 -8.61 22.01
CA TRP A 67 5.93 -8.25 21.64
C TRP A 67 5.33 -7.20 22.55
N GLU A 68 5.56 -7.28 23.86
CA GLU A 68 5.09 -6.27 24.82
C GLU A 68 5.73 -4.90 24.53
N GLU A 69 7.02 -4.87 24.18
CA GLU A 69 7.74 -3.66 23.77
C GLU A 69 7.14 -3.06 22.48
N VAL A 70 6.91 -3.90 21.47
CA VAL A 70 6.32 -3.49 20.18
C VAL A 70 4.87 -3.01 20.33
N CYS A 71 4.07 -3.65 21.19
CA CYS A 71 2.69 -3.24 21.45
C CYS A 71 2.61 -1.92 22.22
N ASN A 72 3.67 -1.56 22.96
CA ASN A 72 3.78 -0.31 23.71
C ASN A 72 2.52 -0.03 24.56
N PHE A 73 2.13 -1.02 25.36
CA PHE A 73 0.90 -0.98 26.16
C PHE A 73 0.78 0.27 27.03
N LYS A 74 -0.45 0.80 27.12
CA LYS A 74 -0.82 2.01 27.84
C LYS A 74 -1.95 1.72 28.81
N VAL A 75 -1.83 2.27 30.02
CA VAL A 75 -2.89 2.27 31.02
C VAL A 75 -3.89 3.36 30.69
N VAL A 76 -5.19 3.02 30.68
CA VAL A 76 -6.32 3.91 30.40
C VAL A 76 -7.40 3.78 31.46
N CYS A 77 -8.25 4.78 31.59
CA CYS A 77 -9.40 4.71 32.48
C CYS A 77 -10.52 3.90 31.84
N GLY A 78 -11.43 3.35 32.65
CA GLY A 78 -12.50 2.48 32.17
C GLY A 78 -13.42 3.13 31.14
N ALA A 79 -13.60 4.45 31.18
CA ALA A 79 -14.37 5.18 30.17
C ALA A 79 -13.62 5.27 28.83
N CYS A 80 -12.34 5.67 28.85
CA CYS A 80 -11.50 5.69 27.65
C CYS A 80 -11.38 4.28 27.03
N TYR A 81 -11.32 3.24 27.86
CA TYR A 81 -11.30 1.87 27.39
C TYR A 81 -12.53 1.53 26.52
N GLU A 82 -13.74 1.88 26.98
CA GLU A 82 -14.98 1.61 26.23
C GLU A 82 -15.07 2.46 24.95
N GLU A 83 -14.61 3.71 24.99
CA GLU A 83 -14.53 4.57 23.80
C GLU A 83 -13.62 3.95 22.75
N ILE A 84 -12.40 3.56 23.14
CA ILE A 84 -11.43 2.91 22.26
C ILE A 84 -12.01 1.61 21.70
N LYS A 85 -12.69 0.82 22.54
CA LYS A 85 -13.35 -0.41 22.12
C LYS A 85 -14.39 -0.14 21.04
N GLU A 86 -15.32 0.77 21.28
CA GLU A 86 -16.38 1.10 20.32
C GLU A 86 -15.80 1.59 18.97
N GLU A 87 -14.75 2.40 19.02
CA GLU A 87 -14.08 2.92 17.83
C GLU A 87 -13.33 1.86 17.03
N ASN A 88 -12.99 0.73 17.64
CA ASN A 88 -12.15 -0.31 17.05
C ASN A 88 -12.82 -1.68 16.89
N LYS A 89 -14.09 -1.86 17.31
CA LYS A 89 -14.84 -3.12 17.18
C LYS A 89 -14.90 -3.66 15.74
N THR A 90 -14.97 -2.78 14.75
CA THR A 90 -14.91 -3.17 13.34
C THR A 90 -13.48 -3.09 12.85
N ALA A 91 -12.95 -4.17 12.28
CA ALA A 91 -11.67 -4.12 11.58
C ALA A 91 -11.83 -3.38 10.24
N ASN A 92 -10.83 -2.57 9.87
CA ASN A 92 -10.75 -1.99 8.54
C ASN A 92 -10.59 -3.11 7.50
N THR A 93 -11.55 -3.24 6.61
CA THR A 93 -11.34 -3.93 5.34
C THR A 93 -10.61 -2.97 4.42
N PHE A 94 -9.37 -3.30 4.05
CA PHE A 94 -8.62 -2.51 3.08
C PHE A 94 -9.25 -2.72 1.69
N ASP A 95 -9.74 -1.64 1.06
CA ASP A 95 -10.18 -1.70 -0.33
C ASP A 95 -8.94 -1.69 -1.23
N LEU A 96 -8.40 -2.88 -1.46
CA LEU A 96 -7.35 -3.16 -2.43
C LEU A 96 -7.89 -3.93 -3.66
N GLU A 97 -9.18 -3.78 -3.98
CA GLU A 97 -9.77 -4.50 -5.12
C GLU A 97 -9.03 -4.19 -6.43
N VAL A 98 -8.62 -5.23 -7.14
CA VAL A 98 -8.01 -5.13 -8.47
C VAL A 98 -9.10 -4.82 -9.50
N LEU A 99 -9.06 -3.61 -10.04
CA LEU A 99 -10.03 -3.17 -11.04
C LEU A 99 -9.76 -3.77 -12.41
N THR A 100 -10.82 -3.85 -13.23
CA THR A 100 -10.71 -4.25 -14.64
C THR A 100 -10.08 -3.14 -15.48
N ILE A 101 -9.41 -3.52 -16.58
CA ILE A 101 -8.77 -2.55 -17.49
C ILE A 101 -9.75 -1.51 -18.02
N GLU A 102 -10.98 -1.90 -18.35
CA GLU A 102 -12.02 -0.97 -18.80
C GLU A 102 -12.30 0.12 -17.75
N LYS A 103 -12.45 -0.26 -16.47
CA LYS A 103 -12.66 0.70 -15.38
C LYS A 103 -11.45 1.64 -15.23
N LEU A 104 -10.24 1.10 -15.31
CA LEU A 104 -9.00 1.87 -15.16
C LEU A 104 -8.83 2.89 -16.30
N LEU A 105 -9.04 2.48 -17.54
CA LEU A 105 -8.94 3.38 -18.70
C LEU A 105 -9.95 4.53 -18.68
N ASN A 106 -11.09 4.35 -17.99
CA ASN A 106 -12.09 5.39 -17.77
C ASN A 106 -11.73 6.36 -16.65
N GLN A 107 -10.79 6.02 -15.76
CA GLN A 107 -10.31 6.89 -14.69
C GLN A 107 -9.15 7.79 -15.14
N LEU A 108 -8.49 7.46 -16.25
CA LEU A 108 -7.39 8.25 -16.79
C LEU A 108 -7.88 9.59 -17.35
N SER A 109 -7.15 10.66 -17.01
CA SER A 109 -7.36 12.00 -17.55
C SER A 109 -7.15 12.01 -19.06
N LYS A 110 -8.16 12.43 -19.81
CA LYS A 110 -8.15 12.47 -21.27
C LYS A 110 -7.64 13.83 -21.78
N GLN A 111 -6.88 13.79 -22.87
CA GLN A 111 -6.47 14.98 -23.62
C GLN A 111 -6.47 14.65 -25.11
N GLU A 112 -7.04 15.53 -25.92
CA GLU A 112 -6.99 15.41 -27.38
C GLU A 112 -5.65 15.92 -27.91
N TYR A 113 -5.02 15.16 -28.80
CA TYR A 113 -3.82 15.57 -29.51
C TYR A 113 -4.13 15.79 -30.99
N PRO A 114 -3.50 16.78 -31.65
CA PRO A 114 -3.56 16.86 -33.10
C PRO A 114 -2.99 15.56 -33.69
N VAL A 115 -3.73 14.97 -34.64
CA VAL A 115 -3.53 13.65 -35.30
C VAL A 115 -2.11 13.38 -35.85
N ILE A 116 -1.20 14.35 -35.79
CA ILE A 116 0.03 14.44 -36.58
C ILE A 116 1.20 13.59 -36.01
N LEU A 117 1.10 13.00 -34.81
CA LEU A 117 2.24 12.30 -34.19
C LEU A 117 2.32 10.78 -34.45
N ALA A 118 1.47 10.22 -35.31
CA ALA A 118 1.43 8.77 -35.59
C ALA A 118 2.67 8.21 -36.33
N GLN A 119 3.65 9.03 -36.70
CA GLN A 119 4.83 8.60 -37.45
C GLN A 119 6.03 8.61 -36.53
N SER A 120 6.28 7.47 -35.85
CA SER A 120 7.59 6.93 -35.41
C SER A 120 7.47 5.99 -34.19
N PHE A 121 6.32 5.37 -33.92
CA PHE A 121 6.26 4.35 -32.88
C PHE A 121 6.97 3.07 -33.34
N PRO A 122 7.80 2.45 -32.48
CA PRO A 122 8.30 1.12 -32.75
C PRO A 122 7.13 0.15 -32.96
N SER A 123 7.20 -0.65 -34.03
CA SER A 123 6.13 -1.58 -34.42
C SER A 123 5.90 -2.70 -33.40
N TRP A 124 6.85 -2.91 -32.48
CA TRP A 124 6.79 -3.90 -31.42
C TRP A 124 6.10 -3.40 -30.15
N LEU A 125 5.69 -2.14 -30.09
CA LEU A 125 4.97 -1.62 -28.92
C LEU A 125 3.62 -2.34 -28.70
N PRO A 126 3.17 -2.49 -27.44
CA PRO A 126 1.88 -3.10 -27.15
C PRO A 126 0.72 -2.31 -27.75
N GLU A 127 -0.18 -3.00 -28.46
CA GLU A 127 -1.35 -2.37 -29.11
C GLU A 127 -2.22 -1.60 -28.10
N ALA A 128 -2.47 -2.19 -26.93
CA ALA A 128 -3.24 -1.57 -25.85
C ALA A 128 -2.64 -0.23 -25.39
N TYR A 129 -1.31 -0.13 -25.33
CA TYR A 129 -0.61 1.11 -24.98
C TYR A 129 -0.77 2.16 -26.08
N VAL A 130 -0.54 1.79 -27.34
CA VAL A 130 -0.64 2.70 -28.50
C VAL A 130 -2.05 3.27 -28.67
N GLN A 131 -3.08 2.43 -28.50
CA GLN A 131 -4.47 2.87 -28.56
C GLN A 131 -4.82 3.85 -27.43
N MET A 132 -4.33 3.60 -26.21
CA MET A 132 -4.59 4.44 -25.05
C MET A 132 -3.86 5.80 -25.16
N MET A 133 -2.56 5.78 -25.48
CA MET A 133 -1.69 6.96 -25.36
C MET A 133 -2.12 8.13 -26.26
N SER A 134 -2.86 7.84 -27.32
CA SER A 134 -3.40 8.82 -28.27
C SER A 134 -4.40 9.80 -27.65
N ASN A 135 -4.90 9.52 -26.44
CA ASN A 135 -5.99 10.28 -25.83
C ASN A 135 -5.81 10.55 -24.33
N ILE A 136 -4.58 10.55 -23.80
CA ILE A 136 -4.33 10.77 -22.36
C ILE A 136 -3.38 11.93 -22.11
N ALA A 137 -3.59 12.66 -21.01
CA ALA A 137 -2.59 13.57 -20.48
C ALA A 137 -1.51 12.81 -19.70
N THR A 138 -0.31 13.40 -19.60
CA THR A 138 0.69 12.97 -18.63
C THR A 138 0.10 13.15 -17.23
N GLN A 139 0.12 12.09 -16.43
CA GLN A 139 -0.53 12.11 -15.12
C GLN A 139 0.15 11.19 -14.13
N VAL A 140 0.16 11.62 -12.87
CA VAL A 140 0.57 10.79 -11.72
C VAL A 140 -0.61 9.90 -11.35
N ILE A 141 -0.39 8.59 -11.35
CA ILE A 141 -1.36 7.59 -10.88
C ILE A 141 -1.04 7.26 -9.41
N SER A 142 0.22 6.94 -9.10
CA SER A 142 0.72 6.70 -7.74
C SER A 142 2.07 7.38 -7.51
N ILE A 143 2.60 7.35 -6.29
CA ILE A 143 3.94 7.86 -5.98
C ILE A 143 5.00 7.24 -6.92
N GLU A 144 4.86 5.94 -7.19
CA GLU A 144 5.76 5.13 -8.02
C GLU A 144 5.46 5.22 -9.53
N SER A 145 4.35 5.86 -9.92
CA SER A 145 3.88 5.81 -11.31
C SER A 145 3.28 7.12 -11.81
N LYS A 146 3.97 7.71 -12.77
CA LYS A 146 3.55 8.82 -13.61
C LYS A 146 3.54 8.35 -15.05
N LEU A 147 2.34 8.13 -15.59
CA LEU A 147 2.13 7.73 -16.96
C LEU A 147 2.38 8.93 -17.89
N LEU A 148 3.22 8.74 -18.91
CA LEU A 148 3.53 9.78 -19.88
C LEU A 148 2.48 9.85 -20.98
N SER A 149 2.16 11.07 -21.39
CA SER A 149 1.45 11.33 -22.63
C SER A 149 2.24 10.87 -23.85
N MET A 150 1.58 10.90 -25.01
CA MET A 150 2.23 10.68 -26.30
C MET A 150 3.44 11.60 -26.53
N GLU A 151 3.28 12.90 -26.30
CA GLU A 151 4.33 13.90 -26.55
C GLU A 151 5.53 13.68 -25.62
N ASP A 152 5.27 13.50 -24.32
CA ASP A 152 6.35 13.30 -23.34
C ASP A 152 7.07 11.97 -23.55
N ALA A 153 6.34 10.89 -23.89
CA ALA A 153 6.96 9.60 -24.18
C ALA A 153 7.85 9.68 -25.43
N ILE A 154 7.40 10.32 -26.50
CA ILE A 154 8.22 10.51 -27.71
C ILE A 154 9.48 11.31 -27.37
N GLN A 155 9.35 12.43 -26.68
CA GLN A 155 10.49 13.28 -26.34
C GLN A 155 11.53 12.52 -25.51
N VAL A 156 11.10 11.81 -24.46
CA VAL A 156 12.00 11.04 -23.60
C VAL A 156 12.73 9.93 -24.37
N ASN A 157 12.09 9.32 -25.38
CA ASN A 157 12.72 8.27 -26.17
C ASN A 157 13.59 8.81 -27.32
N LEU A 158 13.32 10.01 -27.84
CA LEU A 158 14.21 10.68 -28.82
C LEU A 158 15.56 11.03 -28.23
N ASP A 159 15.60 11.39 -26.95
CA ASP A 159 16.82 11.78 -26.24
C ASP A 159 17.66 10.57 -25.78
N ARG A 160 17.25 9.34 -26.11
CA ARG A 160 17.90 8.08 -25.67
C ARG A 160 18.52 7.33 -26.84
N ASP A 161 19.69 6.75 -26.58
CA ASP A 161 20.41 5.89 -27.54
C ASP A 161 19.93 4.42 -27.56
N LYS A 162 18.93 4.06 -26.76
CA LYS A 162 18.40 2.69 -26.66
C LYS A 162 17.20 2.48 -27.58
N THR A 163 17.37 1.71 -28.65
CA THR A 163 16.30 1.44 -29.63
C THR A 163 15.49 0.16 -29.34
N ASP A 164 15.94 -0.64 -28.38
CA ASP A 164 15.35 -1.91 -27.95
C ASP A 164 14.46 -1.79 -26.71
N GLU A 165 14.28 -0.56 -26.19
CA GLU A 165 13.41 -0.26 -25.07
C GLU A 165 12.62 1.02 -25.33
N TRP A 166 11.44 1.12 -24.72
CA TRP A 166 10.58 2.30 -24.84
C TRP A 166 10.08 2.76 -23.48
N VAL A 167 10.49 3.95 -23.06
CA VAL A 167 10.03 4.57 -21.81
C VAL A 167 8.59 5.04 -21.97
N PHE A 168 7.70 4.62 -21.08
CA PHE A 168 6.29 5.01 -21.12
C PHE A 168 5.77 5.62 -19.81
N ALA A 169 6.51 5.44 -18.70
CA ALA A 169 6.17 6.03 -17.41
C ALA A 169 7.44 6.33 -16.61
N THR A 170 7.33 7.24 -15.64
CA THR A 170 8.38 7.56 -14.65
C THR A 170 7.81 7.49 -13.23
N SER A 171 8.64 7.62 -12.19
CA SER A 171 8.19 7.87 -10.82
C SER A 171 8.40 9.34 -10.42
N ILE A 172 7.98 9.72 -9.22
CA ILE A 172 8.35 11.01 -8.60
C ILE A 172 9.86 11.05 -8.30
N ALA A 173 10.45 9.90 -7.95
CA ALA A 173 11.87 9.75 -7.63
C ALA A 173 12.79 9.62 -8.87
N LYS A 174 12.25 9.85 -10.08
CA LYS A 174 12.95 9.77 -11.38
C LYS A 174 13.33 8.36 -11.83
N ASP A 175 12.77 7.33 -11.20
CA ASP A 175 12.75 5.98 -11.76
C ASP A 175 11.93 5.97 -13.05
N TYR A 176 12.13 4.94 -13.87
CA TYR A 176 11.37 4.83 -15.11
C TYR A 176 10.99 3.40 -15.47
N TRP A 177 9.91 3.32 -16.24
CA TRP A 177 9.31 2.08 -16.69
C TRP A 177 9.43 2.00 -18.21
N THR A 178 9.88 0.85 -18.71
CA THR A 178 10.02 0.60 -20.15
C THR A 178 9.31 -0.66 -20.61
N PHE A 179 8.97 -0.68 -21.89
CA PHE A 179 8.76 -1.93 -22.63
C PHE A 179 10.10 -2.38 -23.21
N ASP A 180 10.39 -3.69 -23.15
CA ASP A 180 11.39 -4.29 -24.04
C ASP A 180 10.76 -4.70 -25.38
N ILE A 181 11.57 -5.17 -26.33
CA ILE A 181 11.11 -5.66 -27.64
C ILE A 181 10.13 -6.85 -27.56
N GLU A 182 10.13 -7.58 -26.43
CA GLU A 182 9.23 -8.69 -26.14
C GLU A 182 7.96 -8.23 -25.41
N GLN A 183 7.76 -6.92 -25.22
CA GLN A 183 6.65 -6.29 -24.51
C GLN A 183 6.58 -6.63 -23.01
N ASN A 184 7.69 -7.05 -22.41
CA ASN A 184 7.80 -7.15 -20.96
C ASN A 184 7.99 -5.76 -20.36
N ILE A 185 7.47 -5.58 -19.15
CA ILE A 185 7.76 -4.38 -18.35
C ILE A 185 9.11 -4.52 -17.64
N MET A 186 9.95 -3.51 -17.82
CA MET A 186 11.17 -3.30 -17.04
C MET A 186 10.98 -2.09 -16.13
N TYR A 187 11.45 -2.22 -14.89
CA TYR A 187 11.56 -1.12 -13.93
C TYR A 187 13.03 -0.77 -13.72
N TYR A 188 13.35 0.51 -13.81
CA TYR A 188 14.70 1.03 -13.58
C TYR A 188 14.71 1.90 -12.34
N GLU A 189 15.17 1.31 -11.25
CA GLU A 189 15.32 1.99 -9.96
C GLU A 189 16.62 2.79 -9.94
N GLN A 190 16.53 4.07 -9.56
CA GLN A 190 17.69 4.91 -9.36
C GLN A 190 18.30 4.63 -7.97
N ILE A 191 19.47 4.02 -7.96
CA ILE A 191 20.28 3.80 -6.76
C ILE A 191 21.55 4.62 -6.89
N GLU A 192 21.66 5.68 -6.08
CA GLU A 192 22.73 6.69 -6.16
C GLU A 192 22.81 7.32 -7.57
N GLU A 193 23.89 7.06 -8.30
CA GLU A 193 24.14 7.55 -9.66
C GLU A 193 23.86 6.50 -10.76
N HIS A 194 23.34 5.32 -10.39
CA HIS A 194 23.13 4.20 -11.30
C HIS A 194 21.66 3.80 -11.40
N PHE A 195 21.26 3.28 -12.56
CA PHE A 195 19.95 2.65 -12.74
C PHE A 195 20.07 1.13 -12.72
N VAL A 196 19.33 0.49 -11.83
CA VAL A 196 19.30 -0.97 -11.70
C VAL A 196 18.05 -1.52 -12.38
N PRO A 197 18.19 -2.30 -13.47
CA PRO A 197 17.05 -2.88 -14.17
C PRO A 197 16.44 -4.05 -13.37
N LYS A 198 15.11 -4.09 -13.33
CA LYS A 198 14.31 -5.21 -12.80
C LYS A 198 13.27 -5.61 -13.83
N LYS A 199 13.32 -6.85 -14.30
CA LYS A 199 12.27 -7.42 -15.16
C LYS A 199 11.09 -7.79 -14.29
N MET A 200 9.93 -7.19 -14.57
CA MET A 200 8.74 -7.32 -13.72
C MET A 200 7.86 -8.53 -14.08
N ASN A 201 8.12 -9.17 -15.22
CA ASN A 201 7.36 -10.34 -15.73
C ASN A 201 5.84 -10.09 -15.84
N ILE A 202 5.48 -8.86 -16.17
CA ILE A 202 4.11 -8.41 -16.44
C ILE A 202 4.05 -7.69 -17.79
N HIS A 203 2.83 -7.46 -18.27
CA HIS A 203 2.54 -6.65 -19.47
C HIS A 203 1.79 -5.36 -19.11
N PHE A 204 1.57 -4.49 -20.10
CA PHE A 204 1.01 -3.15 -19.91
C PHE A 204 -0.29 -3.11 -19.09
N ASN A 205 -1.25 -3.98 -19.38
CA ASN A 205 -2.52 -4.03 -18.66
C ASN A 205 -2.33 -4.34 -17.17
N GLN A 206 -1.46 -5.30 -16.86
CA GLN A 206 -1.12 -5.67 -15.49
C GLN A 206 -0.35 -4.55 -14.79
N TRP A 207 0.52 -3.83 -15.50
CA TRP A 207 1.19 -2.64 -14.97
C TRP A 207 0.19 -1.54 -14.63
N LEU A 208 -0.83 -1.31 -15.46
CA LEU A 208 -1.88 -0.33 -15.16
C LEU A 208 -2.65 -0.73 -13.90
N GLN A 209 -3.01 -2.02 -13.75
CA GLN A 209 -3.62 -2.53 -12.52
C GLN A 209 -2.74 -2.33 -11.30
N LEU A 210 -1.44 -2.61 -11.42
CA LEU A 210 -0.46 -2.39 -10.37
C LEU A 210 -0.40 -0.91 -9.96
N CYS A 211 -0.36 0.03 -10.91
CA CYS A 211 -0.32 1.46 -10.59
C CYS A 211 -1.52 1.92 -9.75
N PHE A 212 -2.73 1.50 -10.11
CA PHE A 212 -3.92 1.84 -9.34
C PHE A 212 -4.03 1.09 -8.00
N LEU A 213 -3.47 -0.11 -7.91
CA LEU A 213 -3.32 -0.80 -6.62
C LEU A 213 -2.36 -0.03 -5.70
N LEU A 214 -1.22 0.44 -6.23
CA LEU A 214 -0.27 1.26 -5.47
C LEU A 214 -0.87 2.62 -5.09
N GLN A 215 -1.69 3.24 -5.95
CA GLN A 215 -2.43 4.45 -5.59
C GLN A 215 -3.35 4.23 -4.37
N LYS A 216 -4.07 3.10 -4.33
CA LYS A 216 -4.89 2.72 -3.17
C LYS A 216 -4.03 2.52 -1.92
N LEU A 217 -2.86 1.89 -2.07
CA LEU A 217 -1.90 1.70 -0.98
C LEU A 217 -1.37 3.04 -0.44
N ASP A 218 -0.98 3.97 -1.32
CA ASP A 218 -0.52 5.32 -0.95
C ASP A 218 -1.54 6.00 -0.02
N HIS A 219 -2.83 5.96 -0.39
CA HIS A 219 -3.92 6.53 0.42
C HIS A 219 -4.17 5.82 1.76
N VAL A 220 -3.91 4.51 1.84
CA VAL A 220 -4.02 3.75 3.09
C VAL A 220 -2.85 4.09 4.01
N GLN A 221 -1.63 4.13 3.48
CA GLN A 221 -0.40 4.42 4.22
C GLN A 221 -0.34 5.85 4.76
N GLU A 222 -1.02 6.81 4.12
CA GLU A 222 -1.21 8.16 4.67
C GLU A 222 -1.99 8.17 6.00
N LYS A 223 -2.82 7.15 6.27
CA LYS A 223 -3.79 7.14 7.38
C LYS A 223 -3.52 6.09 8.43
N TYR A 224 -2.88 4.99 8.05
CA TYR A 224 -2.73 3.81 8.89
C TYR A 224 -1.29 3.31 8.86
N LEU A 225 -0.83 2.75 9.99
CA LEU A 225 0.40 1.97 9.99
C LEU A 225 0.23 0.72 9.12
N ILE A 226 1.34 0.22 8.61
CA ILE A 226 1.35 -1.01 7.84
C ILE A 226 1.07 -2.19 8.78
N THR A 227 -0.07 -2.84 8.54
CA THR A 227 -0.55 -3.98 9.32
C THR A 227 -0.29 -5.29 8.58
N ILE A 228 -0.31 -6.42 9.31
CA ILE A 228 -0.21 -7.75 8.67
C ILE A 228 -1.42 -7.99 7.77
N ALA A 229 -2.64 -7.65 8.22
CA ALA A 229 -3.83 -7.69 7.38
C ALA A 229 -3.73 -6.84 6.09
N LEU A 230 -3.06 -5.68 6.13
CA LEU A 230 -2.79 -4.87 4.93
C LEU A 230 -1.80 -5.59 4.00
N GLN A 231 -0.78 -6.24 4.58
CA GLN A 231 0.20 -7.03 3.85
C GLN A 231 -0.44 -8.21 3.14
N GLU A 232 -1.30 -8.96 3.82
CA GLU A 232 -2.03 -10.08 3.23
C GLU A 232 -2.95 -9.60 2.11
N ALA A 233 -3.74 -8.55 2.34
CA ALA A 233 -4.62 -7.98 1.32
C ALA A 233 -3.86 -7.48 0.08
N LEU A 234 -2.70 -6.84 0.28
CA LEU A 234 -1.82 -6.43 -0.81
C LEU A 234 -1.25 -7.64 -1.56
N GLN A 235 -0.76 -8.66 -0.85
CA GLN A 235 -0.22 -9.88 -1.47
C GLN A 235 -1.28 -10.62 -2.30
N GLU A 236 -2.52 -10.74 -1.80
CA GLU A 236 -3.63 -11.30 -2.55
C GLU A 236 -3.91 -10.51 -3.83
N SER A 237 -3.94 -9.18 -3.73
CA SER A 237 -4.19 -8.29 -4.86
C SER A 237 -3.08 -8.35 -5.92
N LEU A 238 -1.82 -8.39 -5.49
CA LEU A 238 -0.67 -8.58 -6.37
C LEU A 238 -0.72 -9.93 -7.09
N TYR A 239 -1.07 -11.00 -6.37
CA TYR A 239 -1.22 -12.34 -6.93
C TYR A 239 -2.32 -12.40 -7.99
N ILE A 240 -3.45 -11.71 -7.77
CA ILE A 240 -4.54 -11.58 -8.75
C ILE A 240 -4.07 -10.91 -10.04
N ILE A 241 -3.23 -9.87 -9.93
CA ILE A 241 -2.66 -9.19 -11.11
C ILE A 241 -1.69 -10.12 -11.83
N ASN A 242 -0.66 -10.59 -11.12
CA ASN A 242 0.32 -11.55 -11.61
C ASN A 242 1.13 -12.11 -10.43
N PRO A 243 1.24 -13.44 -10.26
CA PRO A 243 2.00 -14.05 -9.16
C PRO A 243 3.45 -13.57 -9.02
N SER A 244 4.12 -13.23 -10.12
CA SER A 244 5.50 -12.72 -10.09
C SER A 244 5.65 -11.42 -9.29
N LEU A 245 4.58 -10.63 -9.16
CA LEU A 245 4.61 -9.37 -8.41
C LEU A 245 4.75 -9.59 -6.90
N VAL A 246 4.32 -10.71 -6.35
CA VAL A 246 4.43 -10.97 -4.91
C VAL A 246 5.89 -10.94 -4.44
N ASP A 247 6.80 -11.49 -5.24
CA ASP A 247 8.24 -11.49 -4.92
C ASP A 247 8.86 -10.09 -5.08
N HIS A 248 8.45 -9.33 -6.09
CA HIS A 248 8.95 -7.97 -6.32
C HIS A 248 8.56 -6.99 -5.21
N PHE A 249 7.41 -7.21 -4.57
CA PHE A 249 6.84 -6.32 -3.55
C PHE A 249 6.90 -6.91 -2.13
N LYS A 250 7.61 -8.03 -1.95
CA LYS A 250 7.69 -8.74 -0.65
C LYS A 250 8.18 -7.87 0.51
N ASN A 251 9.04 -6.89 0.22
CA ASN A 251 9.65 -5.98 1.20
C ASN A 251 9.04 -4.58 1.19
N ILE A 252 7.94 -4.34 0.46
CA ILE A 252 7.27 -3.03 0.41
C ILE A 252 6.41 -2.79 1.68
N ILE A 253 6.60 -3.65 2.70
CA ILE A 253 5.95 -3.64 4.01
C ILE A 253 6.98 -4.01 5.08
#